data_AF-A0A4R4M0X7-F1
#
_entry.id   AF-A0A4R4M0X7-F1
#
_cell.length_a   1.000
_cell.length_b   1.000
_cell.length_c   1.000
_cell.angle_alpha   90.00
_cell.angle_beta   90.00
_cell.angle_gamma   90.00
#
_symmetry.space_group_name_H-M   'P 1'
#
loop_
_entity.id
_entity.type
_entity.pdbx_description
1 polymer ?
#
loop_
_entity_poly.entity_id
_entity_poly.type
_entity_poly.pdbx_seq_one_letter_code
_entity_poly.pdbx_strand_id
1 'polypeptide(L)' 'MRKFVDGLRSRSGLEFASYRELWEWSVTDLDAFWSAVFTHFGVCAATPPTAVLAEGRMPGAV' A
#
# COMPACT_ATOMS: atom_id res chain seq x y z
N MET A 1 -4.14 -5.93 11.54
CA MET A 1 -3.92 -6.56 10.22
C MET A 1 -5.17 -7.20 9.60
N ARG A 2 -5.98 -8.01 10.32
CA ARG A 2 -7.14 -8.68 9.69
C ARG A 2 -8.11 -7.72 8.98
N LYS A 3 -8.54 -6.62 9.63
CA LYS A 3 -9.38 -5.57 9.00
C LYS A 3 -8.76 -4.91 7.76
N PHE A 4 -7.43 -4.79 7.71
CA PHE A 4 -6.71 -4.24 6.56
C PHE A 4 -6.74 -5.22 5.39
N VAL A 5 -6.42 -6.49 5.64
CA VAL A 5 -6.47 -7.57 4.63
C VAL A 5 -7.89 -7.78 4.10
N ASP A 6 -8.91 -7.78 4.98
CA ASP A 6 -10.32 -7.84 4.56
C ASP A 6 -10.70 -6.62 3.70
N GLY A 7 -10.11 -5.46 4.02
CA GLY A 7 -10.24 -4.23 3.26
C GLY A 7 -9.59 -4.26 1.88
N LEU A 8 -8.46 -4.96 1.73
CA LEU A 8 -7.76 -5.19 0.46
C LEU A 8 -8.55 -6.15 -0.44
N ARG A 9 -9.08 -7.23 0.15
CA ARG A 9 -9.94 -8.18 -0.55
C ARG A 9 -11.18 -7.51 -1.15
N SER A 10 -11.87 -6.71 -0.34
CA SER A 10 -13.14 -6.09 -0.73
C SER A 10 -12.99 -4.95 -1.75
N ARG A 11 -11.87 -4.21 -1.73
CA ARG A 11 -11.69 -3.01 -2.58
C ARG A 11 -10.75 -3.23 -3.77
N SER A 12 -9.75 -4.09 -3.60
CA SER A 12 -8.68 -4.28 -4.58
C SER A 12 -8.63 -5.71 -5.12
N GLY A 13 -9.47 -6.63 -4.60
CA GLY A 13 -9.45 -8.04 -4.97
C GLY A 13 -8.19 -8.78 -4.51
N LEU A 14 -7.34 -8.14 -3.69
CA LEU A 14 -6.08 -8.71 -3.23
C LEU A 14 -6.33 -9.62 -2.03
N GLU A 15 -6.05 -10.90 -2.20
CA GLU A 15 -6.07 -11.90 -1.14
C GLU A 15 -4.65 -12.34 -0.81
N PHE A 16 -4.38 -12.52 0.49
CA PHE A 16 -3.10 -13.02 0.99
C PHE A 16 -3.39 -14.19 1.94
N ALA A 17 -2.79 -15.34 1.68
CA ALA A 17 -2.95 -16.55 2.47
C ALA A 17 -2.14 -16.49 3.77
N SER A 18 -1.13 -15.62 3.85
CA SER A 18 -0.30 -15.45 5.04
C SER A 18 0.19 -14.01 5.23
N TYR A 19 0.64 -13.70 6.45
CA TYR A 19 1.34 -12.44 6.73
C TYR A 19 2.61 -12.28 5.89
N ARG A 20 3.27 -13.40 5.54
CA ARG A 20 4.47 -13.38 4.70
C ARG A 20 4.18 -12.88 3.30
N GLU A 21 3.11 -13.37 2.68
CA GLU A 21 2.68 -12.90 1.34
C GLU A 21 2.30 -11.42 1.37
N LEU A 22 1.62 -10.98 2.44
CA LEU A 22 1.33 -9.55 2.63
C LEU A 22 2.61 -8.71 2.77
N TRP A 23 3.59 -9.21 3.52
CA TRP A 23 4.87 -8.53 3.70
C TRP A 23 5.67 -8.49 2.40
N GLU A 24 5.77 -9.59 1.68
CA GLU A 24 6.42 -9.66 0.36
C GLU A 24 5.78 -8.68 -0.62
N TRP A 25 4.44 -8.63 -0.66
CA TRP A 25 3.73 -7.62 -1.45
C TRP A 25 4.06 -6.18 -1.01
N SER A 26 4.10 -5.92 0.31
CA SER A 26 4.37 -4.57 0.82
C SER A 26 5.73 -3.98 0.43
N VAL A 27 6.71 -4.82 0.11
CA VAL A 27 8.07 -4.41 -0.26
C VAL A 27 8.36 -4.55 -1.76
N THR A 28 7.55 -5.32 -2.49
CA THR A 28 7.70 -5.51 -3.94
C THR A 28 6.89 -4.49 -4.74
N ASP A 29 5.75 -4.05 -4.22
CA ASP A 29 4.89 -3.06 -4.84
C ASP A 29 4.52 -1.96 -3.84
N LEU A 30 5.48 -1.05 -3.62
CA LEU A 30 5.35 0.04 -2.65
C LEU A 30 4.23 1.02 -3.03
N ASP A 31 4.04 1.30 -4.32
CA ASP A 31 2.99 2.21 -4.78
C ASP A 31 1.60 1.65 -4.51
N ALA A 32 1.36 0.37 -4.83
CA ALA A 32 0.07 -0.26 -4.54
C ALA A 32 -0.14 -0.42 -3.03
N PHE A 33 0.90 -0.79 -2.28
CA PHE A 33 0.83 -0.91 -0.83
C PHE A 33 0.42 0.40 -0.17
N TRP A 34 1.14 1.48 -0.47
CA TRP A 34 0.83 2.77 0.13
C TRP A 34 -0.50 3.34 -0.36
N SER A 35 -0.86 3.21 -1.63
CA SER A 35 -2.18 3.60 -2.13
C SER A 35 -3.32 2.93 -1.36
N ALA A 36 -3.16 1.64 -1.05
CA ALA A 36 -4.11 0.91 -0.24
C ALA A 36 -4.14 1.38 1.23
N VAL A 37 -2.98 1.75 1.80
CA VAL A 37 -2.89 2.36 3.15
C VAL A 37 -3.61 3.71 3.18
N PHE A 38 -3.35 4.61 2.24
CA PHE A 38 -4.03 5.91 2.12
C PHE A 38 -5.55 5.75 2.04
N THR A 39 -6.00 4.81 1.20
CA THR A 39 -7.43 4.50 1.03
C THR A 39 -8.04 3.87 2.27
N HIS A 40 -7.33 2.94 2.94
CA HIS A 40 -7.84 2.25 4.12
C HIS A 40 -8.00 3.16 5.33
N PHE A 41 -7.04 4.07 5.54
CA PHE A 41 -7.05 5.00 6.66
C PHE A 41 -7.79 6.31 6.36
N GLY A 42 -8.33 6.47 5.15
CA GLY A 42 -9.06 7.67 4.76
C GLY A 42 -8.20 8.92 4.80
N VAL A 43 -6.92 8.79 4.44
CA VAL A 43 -5.98 9.92 4.42
C VAL A 43 -6.38 10.83 3.26
N CYS A 44 -7.11 11.89 3.57
CA CYS A 44 -7.47 12.94 2.61
C CYS A 44 -6.28 13.89 2.41
N ALA A 45 -5.40 13.57 1.46
CA ALA A 45 -4.46 14.54 0.94
C ALA A 45 -5.22 15.54 0.06
N ALA A 46 -5.02 16.85 0.26
CA ALA A 46 -5.64 17.90 -0.55
C ALA A 46 -5.23 17.80 -2.04
N THR A 47 -4.11 17.15 -2.33
CA THR A 47 -3.64 16.76 -3.65
C THR A 47 -3.42 15.25 -3.64
N PRO A 48 -4.03 14.48 -4.55
CA PRO A 48 -3.75 13.05 -4.67
C PRO A 48 -2.25 12.86 -4.93
N PRO A 49 -1.53 12.02 -4.15
CA PRO A 49 -0.14 11.73 -4.45
C PRO A 49 -0.07 11.02 -5.80
N THR A 50 0.69 11.59 -6.75
CA THR A 50 0.90 11.02 -8.10
C THR A 50 1.92 9.87 -8.12
N ALA A 51 2.72 9.75 -7.07
CA ALA A 51 3.63 8.63 -6.79
C ALA A 51 3.82 8.55 -5.27
N VAL A 52 3.94 7.36 -4.68
CA VAL A 52 4.19 7.25 -3.23
C VAL A 52 5.68 7.14 -2.92
N LEU A 53 6.48 6.69 -3.90
CA LEU A 53 7.94 6.83 -3.95
C LEU A 53 8.32 7.19 -5.38
N ALA A 54 8.82 8.40 -5.64
CA ALA A 54 9.34 8.78 -6.95
C ALA A 54 10.67 8.08 -7.26
N GLU A 55 11.48 7.72 -6.25
CA GLU A 55 12.66 6.86 -6.42
C GLU A 55 12.90 5.92 -5.22
N GLY A 56 12.98 4.60 -5.47
CA GLY A 56 13.39 3.57 -4.50
C GLY A 56 14.87 3.59 -4.11
N ARG A 57 15.49 4.77 -4.12
CA ARG A 57 16.92 5.00 -3.88
C ARG A 57 17.12 5.67 -2.52
N MET A 58 18.04 5.13 -1.72
CA MET A 58 18.58 5.85 -0.56
C MET A 58 20.04 6.30 -0.79
N PRO A 59 20.42 7.48 -0.27
CA PRO A 59 19.54 8.52 0.30
C PRO A 59 18.87 9.34 -0.80
N GLY A 60 17.66 9.87 -0.54
CA GLY A 60 16.97 10.79 -1.46
C GLY A 60 15.66 10.28 -2.08
N ALA A 61 15.00 9.29 -1.49
CA ALA A 61 13.63 8.93 -1.84
C ALA A 61 12.71 10.17 -1.69
N VAL A 62 12.40 10.81 -2.82
CA VAL A 62 11.36 11.83 -2.99
C VAL A 62 10.11 11.20 -3.56
#